data_AF-L8B9B0-F1
#
_entry.id   AF-L8B9B0-F1
#
_cell.length_a   1.000
_cell.length_b   1.000
_cell.length_c   1.000
_cell.angle_alpha   90.00
_cell.angle_beta   90.00
_cell.angle_gamma   90.00
#
_symmetry.space_group_name_H-M   'P 1'
#
loop_
_entity.id
_entity.type
_entity.pdbx_description
1 polymer ?
#
loop_
_entity_poly.entity_id
_entity_poly.type
_entity_poly.pdbx_seq_one_letter_code
_entity_poly.pdbx_strand_id
1 'polypeptide(L)'
;MGWRVQGKFQMGLNKRDLTLLLLLQQILGGFGTIHENPTLNKVNYSIDSKKDLLVLISHLEKYPLLTQKGALAEPKAPGVLGTGCRRADFILFKEVVKLMNNKAHLSIQGLNKIINIKASMNLGLSDFLKSEFTKFAPVPFLYTKKVRKTNY
;
A
#
# COMPACT_ATOMS: atom_id res chain seq x y z
N MET A 1 16.39 -19.07 -1.01
CA MET A 1 15.62 -17.97 -0.37
C MET A 1 14.17 -18.41 -0.27
N GLY A 2 13.69 -18.77 0.93
CA GLY A 2 12.34 -19.33 1.15
C GLY A 2 11.22 -18.28 1.31
N TRP A 3 11.45 -17.04 0.89
CA TRP A 3 10.52 -15.92 1.09
C TRP A 3 9.89 -15.48 -0.23
N ARG A 4 8.57 -15.28 -0.23
CA ARG A 4 7.81 -14.72 -1.36
C ARG A 4 7.29 -13.32 -0.98
N VAL A 5 7.62 -12.32 -1.81
CA VAL A 5 7.02 -10.99 -1.69
C VAL A 5 5.80 -10.91 -2.62
N GLN A 6 4.66 -10.49 -2.08
CA GLN A 6 3.44 -10.24 -2.85
C GLN A 6 2.91 -8.85 -2.52
N GLY A 7 2.83 -8.00 -3.55
CA GLY A 7 2.04 -6.76 -3.50
C GLY A 7 0.58 -7.10 -3.77
N LYS A 8 -0.34 -6.51 -3.01
CA LYS A 8 -1.78 -6.72 -3.20
C LYS A 8 -2.54 -5.45 -2.86
N PHE A 9 -3.34 -4.97 -3.80
CA PHE A 9 -4.37 -3.97 -3.56
C PHE A 9 -5.69 -4.69 -3.33
N GLN A 10 -6.46 -4.28 -2.32
CA GLN A 10 -7.77 -4.86 -2.04
C GLN A 10 -8.77 -3.80 -1.60
N MET A 11 -10.02 -4.01 -1.99
CA MET A 11 -11.17 -3.24 -1.51
C MET A 11 -12.30 -4.22 -1.17
N GLY A 12 -12.69 -4.26 0.10
CA GLY A 12 -13.79 -5.07 0.57
C GLY A 12 -15.03 -4.23 0.83
N LEU A 13 -16.16 -4.60 0.24
CA LEU A 13 -17.46 -3.95 0.42
C LEU A 13 -18.53 -4.97 0.82
N ASN A 14 -19.72 -4.48 1.19
CA ASN A 14 -20.88 -5.34 1.37
C ASN A 14 -21.34 -5.90 0.01
N LYS A 15 -21.93 -7.10 -0.01
CA LYS A 15 -22.46 -7.72 -1.22
C LYS A 15 -23.48 -6.84 -1.96
N ARG A 16 -24.25 -6.00 -1.23
CA ARG A 16 -25.18 -5.03 -1.83
C ARG A 16 -24.48 -4.04 -2.78
N ASP A 17 -23.20 -3.79 -2.55
CA ASP A 17 -22.39 -2.83 -3.31
C ASP A 17 -21.53 -3.51 -4.41
N LEU A 18 -21.84 -4.77 -4.76
CA LEU A 18 -21.12 -5.51 -5.81
C LEU A 18 -21.04 -4.72 -7.13
N THR A 19 -22.14 -4.07 -7.52
CA THR A 19 -22.20 -3.24 -8.73
C THR A 19 -21.16 -2.13 -8.74
N LEU A 20 -20.83 -1.54 -7.58
CA LEU A 20 -19.79 -0.52 -7.48
C LEU A 20 -18.40 -1.11 -7.77
N LEU A 21 -18.12 -2.32 -7.30
CA LEU A 21 -16.84 -2.99 -7.59
C LEU A 21 -16.73 -3.40 -9.06
N LEU A 22 -17.83 -3.84 -9.68
CA LEU A 22 -17.86 -4.15 -11.11
C LEU A 22 -17.60 -2.91 -11.97
N LEU A 23 -18.24 -1.79 -11.65
CA LEU A 23 -18.01 -0.50 -12.32
C LEU A 23 -16.56 -0.03 -12.14
N LEU A 24 -16.02 -0.13 -10.92
CA LEU A 24 -14.63 0.22 -10.64
C LEU A 24 -13.67 -0.65 -11.46
N GLN A 25 -13.89 -1.96 -11.50
CA GLN A 25 -13.10 -2.90 -12.30
C GLN A 25 -13.12 -2.49 -13.78
N GLN A 26 -14.28 -2.12 -14.32
CA GLN A 26 -14.41 -1.67 -15.70
C GLN A 26 -13.65 -0.37 -15.97
N ILE A 27 -13.74 0.63 -15.08
CA ILE A 27 -13.00 1.90 -15.18
C ILE A 27 -11.49 1.66 -15.14
N LEU A 28 -11.05 0.68 -14.35
CA LEU A 28 -9.65 0.29 -14.25
C LEU A 28 -9.19 -0.60 -15.41
N GLY A 29 -9.99 -0.82 -16.45
CA GLY A 29 -9.61 -1.59 -17.64
C GLY A 29 -9.84 -3.10 -17.53
N GLY A 30 -10.68 -3.54 -16.60
CA GLY A 30 -11.05 -4.95 -16.42
C GLY A 30 -10.09 -5.76 -15.53
N PHE A 31 -9.03 -5.15 -15.00
CA PHE A 31 -8.01 -5.84 -14.22
C PHE A 31 -8.46 -6.20 -12.80
N GLY A 32 -7.78 -7.17 -12.20
CA GLY A 32 -8.12 -7.68 -10.86
C GLY A 32 -9.28 -8.67 -10.85
N THR A 33 -9.54 -9.20 -9.67
CA THR A 33 -10.54 -10.24 -9.42
C THR A 33 -11.51 -9.80 -8.33
N ILE A 34 -12.79 -10.13 -8.49
CA ILE A 34 -13.80 -9.95 -7.46
C ILE A 34 -14.13 -11.32 -6.88
N HIS A 35 -13.92 -11.48 -5.58
CA HIS A 35 -14.25 -12.69 -4.85
C HIS A 35 -15.39 -12.41 -3.87
N GLU A 36 -16.49 -13.13 -4.02
CA GLU A 36 -17.59 -13.08 -3.05
C GLU A 36 -17.31 -14.06 -1.91
N ASN A 37 -17.53 -13.60 -0.68
CA ASN A 37 -17.66 -14.48 0.46
C ASN A 37 -19.16 -14.69 0.73
N PRO A 38 -19.73 -15.87 0.39
CA PRO A 38 -21.15 -16.13 0.51
C PRO A 38 -21.62 -16.13 1.97
N THR A 39 -20.75 -16.46 2.92
CA THR A 39 -21.08 -16.58 4.34
C THR A 39 -21.10 -15.22 5.05
N LEU A 40 -20.27 -14.26 4.61
CA LEU A 40 -20.07 -12.97 5.30
C LEU A 40 -20.74 -11.78 4.62
N ASN A 41 -21.58 -12.00 3.59
CA ASN A 41 -22.18 -10.93 2.77
C ASN A 41 -21.17 -9.86 2.34
N LYS A 42 -19.96 -10.30 2.00
CA LYS A 42 -18.81 -9.44 1.71
C LYS A 42 -18.25 -9.78 0.34
N VAL A 43 -17.94 -8.76 -0.43
CA VAL A 43 -17.29 -8.88 -1.73
C VAL A 43 -15.94 -8.18 -1.67
N ASN A 44 -14.89 -8.83 -2.18
CA ASN A 44 -13.55 -8.29 -2.19
C ASN A 44 -13.05 -8.17 -3.62
N TYR A 45 -12.79 -6.95 -4.05
CA TYR A 45 -11.99 -6.69 -5.22
C TYR A 45 -10.51 -6.77 -4.85
N SER A 46 -9.70 -7.45 -5.65
CA SER A 46 -8.26 -7.57 -5.44
C SER A 46 -7.45 -7.51 -6.73
N ILE A 47 -6.28 -6.87 -6.65
CA ILE A 47 -5.28 -6.83 -7.71
C ILE A 47 -3.94 -7.27 -7.11
N ASP A 48 -3.36 -8.34 -7.62
CA ASP A 48 -2.05 -8.87 -7.19
C ASP A 48 -1.12 -9.26 -8.34
N SER A 49 -1.63 -9.30 -9.58
CA SER A 49 -0.82 -9.43 -10.79
C SER A 49 0.17 -8.27 -10.89
N LYS A 50 1.45 -8.61 -11.10
CA LYS A 50 2.52 -7.62 -11.28
C LYS A 50 2.20 -6.60 -12.39
N LYS A 51 1.59 -7.05 -13.50
CA LYS A 51 1.24 -6.18 -14.63
C LYS A 51 0.14 -5.19 -14.22
N ASP A 52 -0.92 -5.70 -13.62
CA ASP A 52 -2.10 -4.95 -13.23
C ASP A 52 -1.77 -3.93 -12.12
N LEU A 53 -0.86 -4.29 -11.20
CA LEU A 53 -0.37 -3.37 -10.18
C LEU A 53 0.39 -2.16 -10.75
N LEU A 54 1.13 -2.34 -11.86
CA LEU A 54 1.79 -1.22 -12.53
C LEU A 54 0.77 -0.28 -13.17
N VAL A 55 -0.28 -0.83 -13.78
CA VAL A 55 -1.39 -0.03 -14.35
C VAL A 55 -2.12 0.73 -13.24
N LEU A 56 -2.41 0.07 -12.12
CA LEU A 56 -3.01 0.70 -10.94
C LEU A 56 -2.16 1.87 -10.44
N ILE A 57 -0.84 1.68 -10.33
CA ILE A 57 0.08 2.76 -9.93
C ILE A 57 -0.02 3.94 -10.89
N SER A 58 0.07 3.70 -12.20
CA SER A 58 -0.06 4.76 -13.21
C SER A 58 -1.39 5.51 -13.11
N HIS A 59 -2.49 4.79 -12.84
CA HIS A 59 -3.81 5.40 -12.65
C HIS A 59 -3.84 6.30 -11.39
N LEU A 60 -3.31 5.82 -10.27
CA LEU A 60 -3.27 6.54 -9.00
C LEU A 60 -2.27 7.72 -9.00
N GLU A 61 -1.29 7.72 -9.90
CA GLU A 61 -0.44 8.89 -10.14
C GLU A 61 -1.15 9.96 -10.95
N LYS A 62 -1.90 9.55 -11.98
CA LYS A 62 -2.71 10.45 -12.81
C LYS A 62 -3.86 11.07 -12.02
N TYR A 63 -4.48 10.29 -11.13
CA TYR A 63 -5.59 10.69 -10.28
C TYR A 63 -5.22 10.51 -8.81
N PRO A 64 -4.47 11.45 -8.21
CA PRO A 64 -3.91 11.31 -6.88
C PRO A 64 -4.98 11.15 -5.80
N LEU A 65 -4.75 10.21 -4.87
CA LEU A 65 -5.62 9.99 -3.71
C LEU A 65 -5.68 11.26 -2.85
N LEU A 66 -6.88 11.87 -2.77
CA LEU A 66 -7.15 13.10 -2.02
C LEU A 66 -7.24 12.91 -0.50
N THR A 67 -7.36 11.66 -0.04
CA THR A 67 -7.75 11.41 1.35
C THR A 67 -6.61 11.69 2.34
N GLN A 68 -6.75 12.80 3.07
CA GLN A 68 -5.96 13.18 4.24
C GLN A 68 -6.36 12.41 5.51
N LYS A 69 -6.45 11.08 5.48
CA LYS A 69 -6.53 10.35 6.75
C LYS A 69 -5.12 10.26 7.35
N GLY A 70 -4.61 11.39 7.86
CA GLY A 70 -3.33 11.49 8.58
C GLY A 70 -2.52 12.79 8.41
N ALA A 71 -2.89 13.73 7.52
CA ALA A 71 -2.11 14.96 7.33
C ALA A 71 -2.38 16.03 8.43
N LEU A 72 -3.42 15.82 9.24
CA LEU A 72 -3.80 16.69 10.36
C LEU A 72 -3.51 16.09 11.73
N ALA A 73 -2.88 14.91 11.81
CA ALA A 73 -2.42 14.41 13.09
C ALA A 73 -1.14 15.18 13.47
N GLU A 74 -1.23 15.97 14.54
CA GLU A 74 -0.08 16.59 15.20
C GLU A 74 1.05 15.57 15.41
N PRO A 75 2.33 16.01 15.46
CA PRO A 75 3.43 15.15 15.86
C PRO A 75 3.16 14.57 17.25
N LYS A 76 2.65 13.34 17.31
CA LYS A 76 2.74 12.55 18.55
C LYS A 76 4.21 12.24 18.79
N ALA A 77 4.60 12.34 20.06
CA ALA A 77 5.96 12.33 20.58
C ALA A 77 6.97 11.44 19.82
N PRO A 78 8.27 11.82 19.82
CA PRO A 78 9.32 11.01 19.21
C PRO A 78 9.26 9.57 19.74
N GLY A 79 8.99 8.63 18.85
CA GLY A 79 8.81 7.20 19.17
C GLY A 79 7.42 6.61 18.88
N VAL A 80 6.44 7.41 18.48
CA VAL A 80 5.10 6.89 18.11
C VAL A 80 4.94 6.81 16.59
N LEU A 81 4.77 5.57 16.08
CA LEU A 81 4.50 5.26 14.67
C LEU A 81 3.14 5.86 14.26
N GLY A 82 3.15 6.96 13.50
CA GLY A 82 1.94 7.65 13.06
C GLY A 82 1.08 6.80 12.13
N THR A 83 -0.25 6.88 12.28
CA THR A 83 -1.21 6.22 11.40
C THR A 83 -1.19 6.84 10.00
N GLY A 84 -0.89 6.00 9.00
CA GLY A 84 -0.48 6.40 7.66
C GLY A 84 -1.55 7.12 6.86
N CYS A 85 -1.15 8.23 6.24
CA CYS A 85 -1.89 8.83 5.15
C CYS A 85 -1.99 7.81 4.00
N ARG A 86 -3.19 7.59 3.42
CA ARG A 86 -3.35 6.70 2.25
C ARG A 86 -2.39 7.04 1.11
N ARG A 87 -2.05 8.32 0.95
CA ARG A 87 -1.06 8.79 -0.02
C ARG A 87 0.36 8.26 0.26
N ALA A 88 0.75 8.19 1.51
CA ALA A 88 2.07 7.72 1.88
C ALA A 88 2.15 6.19 1.88
N ASP A 89 1.07 5.49 2.28
CA ASP A 89 0.94 4.05 2.03
C ASP A 89 1.08 3.75 0.53
N PHE A 90 0.47 4.57 -0.32
CA PHE A 90 0.63 4.45 -1.77
C PHE A 90 2.07 4.69 -2.25
N ILE A 91 2.78 5.69 -1.70
CA ILE A 91 4.19 5.92 -2.04
C ILE A 91 5.06 4.72 -1.66
N LEU A 92 4.91 4.21 -0.44
CA LEU A 92 5.62 3.02 0.02
C LEU A 92 5.27 1.79 -0.82
N PHE A 93 3.99 1.61 -1.14
CA PHE A 93 3.50 0.53 -2.00
C PHE A 93 4.10 0.61 -3.41
N LYS A 94 4.13 1.80 -4.02
CA LYS A 94 4.75 2.04 -5.32
C LYS A 94 6.22 1.63 -5.33
N GLU A 95 6.98 2.00 -4.30
CA GLU A 95 8.40 1.62 -4.18
C GLU A 95 8.58 0.09 -4.09
N VAL A 96 7.73 -0.60 -3.31
CA VAL A 96 7.76 -2.08 -3.26
C VAL A 96 7.46 -2.69 -4.62
N VAL A 97 6.43 -2.21 -5.33
CA VAL A 97 6.08 -2.73 -6.66
C VAL A 97 7.21 -2.48 -7.67
N LYS A 98 7.92 -1.35 -7.58
CA LYS A 98 9.12 -1.07 -8.39
C LYS A 98 10.26 -2.05 -8.10
N LEU A 99 10.53 -2.34 -6.84
CA LEU A 99 11.52 -3.36 -6.42
C LEU A 99 11.13 -4.76 -6.89
N MET A 100 9.83 -5.09 -6.84
CA MET A 100 9.29 -6.32 -7.41
C MET A 100 9.45 -6.34 -8.93
N ASN A 101 9.25 -5.20 -9.60
CA ASN A 101 9.38 -5.09 -11.04
C ASN A 101 10.81 -5.39 -11.50
N ASN A 102 11.78 -4.81 -10.81
CA ASN A 102 13.21 -4.96 -11.09
C ASN A 102 13.79 -6.28 -10.59
N LYS A 103 12.97 -7.21 -10.07
CA LYS A 103 13.38 -8.48 -9.45
C LYS A 103 14.33 -8.33 -8.25
N ALA A 104 14.49 -7.13 -7.70
CA ALA A 104 15.39 -6.86 -6.58
C ALA A 104 15.00 -7.65 -5.32
N HIS A 105 13.71 -7.94 -5.14
CA HIS A 105 13.15 -8.78 -4.07
C HIS A 105 13.74 -10.21 -4.01
N LEU A 106 14.39 -10.70 -5.06
CA LEU A 106 15.06 -12.02 -5.06
C LEU A 106 16.42 -11.98 -4.35
N SER A 107 17.00 -10.80 -4.18
CA SER A 107 18.25 -10.60 -3.44
C SER A 107 17.96 -10.34 -1.96
N ILE A 108 18.88 -10.74 -1.08
CA ILE A 108 18.78 -10.46 0.36
C ILE A 108 18.70 -8.95 0.63
N GLN A 109 19.46 -8.15 -0.12
CA GLN A 109 19.47 -6.69 0.03
C GLN A 109 18.12 -6.08 -0.36
N GLY A 110 17.52 -6.54 -1.47
CA GLY A 110 16.21 -6.06 -1.90
C GLY A 110 15.09 -6.55 -0.99
N LEU A 111 15.17 -7.78 -0.47
CA LEU A 111 14.24 -8.29 0.54
C LEU A 111 14.30 -7.44 1.83
N ASN A 112 15.50 -7.15 2.34
CA ASN A 112 15.68 -6.29 3.52
C ASN A 112 15.14 -4.87 3.30
N LYS A 113 15.33 -4.30 2.09
CA LYS A 113 14.70 -3.01 1.74
C LYS A 113 13.17 -3.07 1.81
N ILE A 114 12.57 -4.15 1.32
CA ILE A 114 11.12 -4.34 1.36
C ILE A 114 10.62 -4.52 2.81
N ILE A 115 11.37 -5.23 3.65
CA ILE A 115 11.08 -5.37 5.08
C ILE A 115 11.10 -4.00 5.79
N ASN A 116 12.11 -3.17 5.53
CA ASN A 116 12.19 -1.81 6.07
C ASN A 116 10.99 -0.94 5.65
N ILE A 117 10.57 -1.05 4.38
CA ILE A 117 9.36 -0.36 3.89
C ILE A 117 8.11 -0.89 4.59
N LYS A 118 7.94 -2.22 4.66
CA LYS A 118 6.78 -2.87 5.30
C LYS A 118 6.66 -2.51 6.78
N ALA A 119 7.79 -2.37 7.48
CA ALA A 119 7.82 -1.92 8.88
C ALA A 119 7.21 -0.53 9.10
N SER A 120 7.09 0.27 8.03
CA SER A 120 6.59 1.65 8.06
C SER A 120 5.14 1.77 7.56
N MET A 121 4.53 0.66 7.15
CA MET A 121 3.12 0.62 6.74
C MET A 121 2.21 0.46 7.97
N ASN A 122 0.91 0.74 7.81
CA ASN A 122 -0.08 0.78 8.91
C ASN A 122 -0.05 -0.39 9.91
N LEU A 123 0.22 -1.61 9.45
CA LEU A 123 0.24 -2.82 10.30
C LEU A 123 1.67 -3.27 10.68
N GLY A 124 2.70 -2.59 10.17
CA GLY A 124 4.09 -2.92 10.39
C GLY A 124 4.47 -4.37 10.03
N LEU A 125 5.44 -4.90 10.76
CA LEU A 125 5.87 -6.30 10.68
C LEU A 125 5.10 -7.16 11.67
N SER A 126 4.73 -8.38 11.27
CA SER A 126 4.24 -9.40 12.19
C SER A 126 5.35 -9.86 13.12
N ASP A 127 5.00 -10.46 14.27
CA ASP A 127 5.99 -10.91 15.25
C ASP A 127 6.92 -11.98 14.68
N PHE A 128 6.41 -12.86 13.82
CA PHE A 128 7.21 -13.80 13.05
C PHE A 128 8.23 -13.11 12.11
N LEU A 129 7.87 -12.00 11.48
CA LEU A 129 8.83 -11.25 10.65
C LEU A 129 9.87 -10.53 11.51
N LYS A 130 9.51 -10.08 12.72
CA LYS A 130 10.47 -9.48 13.66
C LYS A 130 11.48 -10.50 14.18
N SER A 131 11.07 -11.75 14.39
CA SER A 131 11.99 -12.82 14.82
C SER A 131 12.98 -13.20 13.73
N GLU A 132 12.54 -13.23 12.47
CA GLU A 132 13.38 -13.58 11.32
C GLU A 132 14.28 -12.43 10.85
N PHE A 133 13.81 -11.18 10.97
CA PHE A 133 14.55 -9.99 10.56
C PHE A 133 14.82 -9.12 11.78
N THR A 134 15.93 -9.37 12.49
CA THR A 134 16.28 -8.67 13.74
C THR A 134 16.93 -7.30 13.52
N LYS A 135 17.44 -7.02 12.31
CA LYS A 135 18.14 -5.78 11.95
C LYS A 135 17.37 -5.00 10.87
N PHE A 136 16.14 -4.60 11.16
CA PHE A 136 15.36 -3.71 10.27
C PHE A 136 15.33 -2.27 10.80
N ALA A 137 15.31 -1.32 9.88
CA ALA A 137 15.17 0.11 10.18
C ALA A 137 13.97 0.65 9.41
N PRO A 138 12.87 1.05 10.09
CA PRO A 138 11.71 1.64 9.42
C PRO A 138 12.11 2.85 8.58
N VAL A 139 11.54 2.96 7.38
CA VAL A 139 11.71 4.11 6.49
C VAL A 139 10.96 5.31 7.08
N PRO A 140 11.64 6.44 7.33
CA PRO A 140 10.98 7.65 7.84
C PRO A 140 9.92 8.16 6.86
N PHE A 141 8.78 8.58 7.38
CA PHE A 141 7.79 9.32 6.60
C PHE A 141 8.37 10.71 6.26
N LEU A 142 8.64 10.95 4.97
CA LEU A 142 8.93 12.31 4.51
C LEU A 142 7.62 13.08 4.45
N TYR A 143 7.27 13.80 5.53
CA TYR A 143 6.28 14.86 5.43
C TYR A 143 6.78 15.88 4.42
N THR A 144 6.11 15.96 3.26
CA THR A 144 6.36 17.03 2.28
C THR A 144 6.27 18.37 3.01
N LYS A 145 7.35 19.16 2.93
CA LYS A 145 7.43 20.53 3.46
C LYS A 145 6.11 21.27 3.20
N LYS A 146 5.56 21.93 4.24
CA LYS A 146 4.47 22.91 4.11
C LYS A 146 4.80 23.83 2.91
N VAL A 147 4.03 23.75 1.84
CA VAL A 147 3.99 24.82 0.84
C VAL A 147 3.44 26.03 1.61
N ARG A 148 4.30 27.00 1.92
CA ARG A 148 3.87 28.29 2.45
C ARG A 148 2.94 28.88 1.39
N LYS A 149 1.64 28.98 1.70
CA LYS A 149 0.76 29.90 0.98
C LYS A 149 1.35 31.29 1.22
N THR A 150 1.96 31.88 0.20
CA THR A 150 2.15 33.34 0.16
C THR A 150 0.76 33.94 0.03
N ASN A 151 0.36 34.70 1.05
CA ASN A 151 -0.87 35.50 1.00
C ASN A 151 -0.72 36.60 -0.04
N TYR A 152 -1.82 36.91 -0.72
CA TYR A 152 -1.98 38.08 -1.59
C TYR A 152 -1.72 39.38 -0.83
#